data_AF-A0A531LVF6-F1
#
_entry.id   AF-A0A531LVF6-F1
#
_cell.length_a   1.000
_cell.length_b   1.000
_cell.length_c   1.000
_cell.angle_alpha   90.00
_cell.angle_beta   90.00
_cell.angle_gamma   90.00
#
_symmetry.space_group_name_H-M   'P 1'
#
loop_
_entity.id
_entity.type
_entity.pdbx_description
1 polymer ?
#
loop_
_entity_poly.entity_id
_entity_poly.type
_entity_poly.pdbx_seq_one_letter_code
_entity_poly.pdbx_strand_id
1 'polypeptide(L)' 'MVRPILVEIAPGELLDKISILEIKAASIADASKLANVLHELEQLAHVRDEHIPSSEALAGLYAELKAVNQALWVIED' A
#
# COMPACT_ATOMS: atom_id res chain seq x y z
N MET A 1 -11.06 14.85 -17.55
CA MET A 1 -10.81 13.88 -16.48
C MET A 1 -10.80 12.50 -17.10
N VAL A 2 -9.74 11.71 -16.84
CA VAL A 2 -9.73 10.29 -17.23
C VAL A 2 -10.70 9.56 -16.30
N ARG A 3 -11.55 8.69 -16.85
CA ARG A 3 -12.42 7.84 -16.01
C ARG A 3 -11.59 6.73 -15.38
N PRO A 4 -11.80 6.40 -14.09
CA PRO A 4 -11.13 5.27 -13.47
C PRO A 4 -11.48 3.97 -14.20
N ILE A 5 -10.50 3.09 -14.34
CA ILE A 5 -10.70 1.72 -14.81
C ILE A 5 -10.92 0.87 -13.55
N LEU A 6 -12.06 0.20 -13.47
CA LEU A 6 -12.39 -0.65 -12.35
C LEU A 6 -12.00 -2.10 -12.67
N VAL A 7 -11.34 -2.75 -11.72
CA VAL A 7 -10.94 -4.16 -11.79
C VAL A 7 -11.17 -4.81 -10.43
N GLU A 8 -11.61 -6.06 -10.44
CA GLU A 8 -11.70 -6.86 -9.21
C GLU A 8 -10.30 -7.27 -8.79
N ILE A 9 -9.99 -7.11 -7.51
CA ILE A 9 -8.71 -7.51 -6.91
C ILE A 9 -8.96 -8.31 -5.64
N ALA A 10 -8.03 -9.21 -5.31
CA ALA A 10 -8.06 -9.90 -4.03
C ALA A 10 -7.67 -8.93 -2.88
N PRO A 11 -8.18 -9.15 -1.65
CA PRO A 11 -7.77 -8.37 -0.48
C PRO A 11 -6.26 -8.35 -0.25
N GLY A 12 -5.58 -9.48 -0.53
CA GLY A 12 -4.13 -9.57 -0.42
C GLY A 12 -3.38 -8.66 -1.39
N GLU A 13 -3.88 -8.49 -2.61
CA GLU A 13 -3.28 -7.59 -3.61
C GLU A 13 -3.46 -6.12 -3.21
N LEU A 14 -4.61 -5.77 -2.63
CA LEU A 14 -4.81 -4.44 -2.05
C LEU A 14 -3.80 -4.15 -0.94
N LEU A 15 -3.64 -5.09 -0.01
CA LEU A 15 -2.71 -4.97 1.12
C LEU A 15 -1.25 -4.91 0.65
N ASP A 16 -0.87 -5.73 -0.32
CA ASP A 16 0.46 -5.67 -0.94
C ASP A 16 0.77 -4.29 -1.51
N LYS A 17 -0.17 -3.74 -2.29
CA LYS A 17 -0.03 -2.40 -2.88
C LYS A 17 0.08 -1.30 -1.82
N ILE A 18 -0.71 -1.37 -0.75
CA ILE A 18 -0.61 -0.44 0.38
C ILE A 18 0.77 -0.53 1.01
N SER A 19 1.29 -1.74 1.25
CA SER A 19 2.60 -1.93 1.91
C SER A 19 3.75 -1.32 1.10
N ILE A 20 3.71 -1.43 -0.23
CA ILE A 20 4.69 -0.80 -1.14
C ILE A 20 4.57 0.73 -1.10
N LEU A 21 3.36 1.28 -1.06
CA LEU A 21 3.15 2.73 -0.97
C LEU A 21 3.64 3.29 0.36
N GLU A 22 3.46 2.56 1.47
CA GLU A 22 4.00 2.95 2.77
C GLU A 22 5.54 2.99 2.78
N ILE A 23 6.20 2.01 2.12
CA ILE A 23 7.66 2.00 1.95
C ILE A 23 8.10 3.20 1.12
N LYS A 24 7.43 3.46 -0.02
CA LYS A 24 7.72 4.62 -0.87
C LYS A 24 7.55 5.95 -0.14
N ALA A 25 6.49 6.08 0.65
CA ALA A 25 6.23 7.29 1.43
C ALA A 25 7.33 7.58 2.45
N ALA A 26 7.96 6.53 3.00
CA ALA A 26 9.08 6.67 3.93
C ALA A 26 10.41 7.02 3.23
N SER A 27 10.58 6.65 1.95
CA SER A 27 11.85 6.78 1.22
C SER A 27 11.93 8.00 0.29
N ILE A 28 10.79 8.56 -0.16
CA ILE A 28 10.78 9.64 -1.16
C ILE A 28 11.04 11.02 -0.51
N ALA A 29 12.10 11.70 -0.95
CA ALA A 29 12.42 13.07 -0.54
C ALA A 29 11.72 14.16 -1.39
N ASP A 30 11.34 13.84 -2.63
CA ASP A 30 10.67 14.80 -3.51
C ASP A 30 9.21 15.02 -3.06
N ALA A 31 8.90 16.24 -2.62
CA ALA A 31 7.59 16.58 -2.06
C ALA A 31 6.44 16.38 -3.06
N SER A 32 6.67 16.61 -4.36
CA SER A 32 5.63 16.45 -5.38
C SER A 32 5.30 14.98 -5.62
N LYS A 33 6.32 14.11 -5.63
CA LYS A 33 6.13 12.66 -5.74
C LYS A 33 5.50 12.09 -4.46
N LEU A 34 5.93 12.57 -3.30
CA LEU A 34 5.38 12.17 -2.01
C LEU A 34 3.89 12.49 -1.91
N ALA A 35 3.46 13.67 -2.36
CA ALA A 35 2.05 14.06 -2.35
C ALA A 35 1.17 13.08 -3.14
N ASN A 36 1.64 12.62 -4.31
CA ASN A 36 0.92 11.62 -5.11
C ASN A 36 0.84 10.26 -4.40
N VAL A 37 1.94 9.80 -3.80
CA VAL A 37 1.99 8.53 -3.05
C VAL A 37 1.05 8.57 -1.85
N LEU A 38 1.04 9.67 -1.09
CA LEU A 38 0.15 9.82 0.06
C LEU A 38 -1.32 9.86 -0.35
N HIS A 39 -1.65 10.56 -1.44
CA HIS A 39 -3.01 10.61 -1.96
C HIS A 39 -3.52 9.24 -2.42
N GLU A 40 -2.67 8.43 -3.05
CA GLU A 40 -3.01 7.07 -3.43
C GLU A 40 -3.14 6.14 -2.21
N LEU A 41 -2.20 6.25 -1.26
CA LEU A 41 -2.22 5.49 -0.02
C LEU A 41 -3.49 5.75 0.79
N GLU A 42 -3.92 7.01 0.91
CA GLU A 42 -5.14 7.40 1.60
C GLU A 42 -6.38 6.73 0.97
N GLN A 43 -6.50 6.76 -0.36
CA GLN A 43 -7.62 6.15 -1.07
C GLN A 43 -7.68 4.63 -0.85
N LEU A 44 -6.55 3.94 -0.94
CA LEU A 44 -6.50 2.50 -0.73
C LEU A 44 -6.71 2.11 0.74
N ALA A 45 -6.20 2.90 1.68
CA ALA A 45 -6.42 2.69 3.10
C ALA A 45 -7.92 2.82 3.45
N HIS A 46 -8.63 3.77 2.84
CA HIS A 46 -10.07 3.89 3.01
C HIS A 46 -10.83 2.65 2.54
N VAL A 47 -10.51 2.14 1.34
CA VAL A 47 -11.10 0.91 0.79
C VAL A 47 -10.79 -0.31 1.68
N ARG A 48 -9.56 -0.42 2.20
CA ARG A 48 -9.18 -1.46 3.17
C ARG A 48 -10.06 -1.37 4.41
N ASP A 49 -10.16 -0.20 5.02
CA ASP A 49 -10.86 -0.01 6.29
C ASP A 49 -12.37 -0.24 6.16
N GLU A 50 -12.94 0.00 4.98
CA GLU A 50 -14.36 -0.27 4.69
C GLU A 50 -14.65 -1.76 4.48
N HIS A 51 -13.75 -2.51 3.82
CA HIS A 51 -14.06 -3.85 3.32
C HIS A 51 -13.30 -5.00 4.00
N ILE A 52 -12.21 -4.71 4.71
CA ILE A 52 -11.35 -5.73 5.32
C ILE A 52 -11.39 -5.57 6.84
N PRO A 53 -12.06 -6.48 7.57
CA PRO A 53 -12.09 -6.43 9.03
C PRO A 53 -10.69 -6.53 9.63
N SER A 54 -10.37 -5.62 10.55
CA SER A 54 -9.13 -5.66 11.30
C SER A 54 -9.10 -6.86 12.25
N SER A 55 -7.97 -7.55 12.33
CA SER A 55 -7.68 -8.55 13.36
C SER A 55 -6.20 -8.56 13.69
N GLU A 56 -5.82 -9.02 14.88
CA GLU A 56 -4.41 -9.15 15.26
C GLU A 56 -3.66 -10.11 14.32
N ALA A 57 -4.30 -11.21 13.92
CA ALA A 57 -3.72 -12.15 12.97
C ALA A 57 -3.42 -11.48 11.62
N LEU A 58 -4.37 -10.69 11.09
CA LEU A 58 -4.16 -9.95 9.84
C LEU A 58 -3.07 -8.88 9.98
N ALA A 59 -3.02 -8.17 11.11
CA ALA A 59 -1.98 -7.18 11.37
C ALA A 59 -0.59 -7.83 11.40
N GLY A 60 -0.46 -9.02 11.98
CA GLY A 60 0.78 -9.82 11.95
C GLY A 60 1.19 -10.20 10.53
N LEU A 61 0.26 -10.76 9.75
CA LEU A 61 0.51 -11.12 8.34
C LEU A 61 0.89 -9.90 7.49
N TYR A 62 0.25 -8.75 7.72
CA TYR A 62 0.56 -7.51 7.02
C TYR A 62 1.96 -6.98 7.36
N ALA A 63 2.38 -7.10 8.62
CA ALA A 63 3.73 -6.73 9.04
C ALA A 63 4.79 -7.62 8.37
N GLU A 64 4.55 -8.93 8.28
CA GLU A 64 5.42 -9.87 7.57
C GLU A 64 5.51 -9.54 6.08
N LEU A 65 4.37 -9.30 5.42
CA LEU A 65 4.30 -8.88 4.02
C LEU A 65 5.13 -7.62 3.77
N LYS A 66 4.94 -6.59 4.61
CA LYS A 66 5.69 -5.34 4.50
C LYS A 66 7.19 -5.54 4.71
N ALA A 67 7.59 -6.42 5.63
CA ALA A 67 9.00 -6.74 5.85
C ALA A 67 9.63 -7.43 4.62
N VAL A 68 8.92 -8.36 3.98
CA VAL A 68 9.37 -8.98 2.72
C VAL A 68 9.49 -7.93 1.62
N ASN A 69 8.47 -7.09 1.43
CA ASN A 69 8.50 -6.03 0.41
C ASN A 69 9.62 -5.01 0.65
N GLN A 70 9.90 -4.68 1.92
CA GLN A 70 11.01 -3.80 2.26
C GLN A 70 12.37 -4.43 1.94
N ALA A 71 12.52 -5.74 2.16
CA ALA A 71 13.75 -6.45 1.81
C ALA A 71 13.97 -6.55 0.30
N LEU A 72 12.90 -6.77 -0.47
CA LEU A 72 12.95 -6.75 -1.94
C LEU A 72 13.34 -5.38 -2.48
N TRP A 73 12.78 -4.30 -1.91
CA TRP A 73 13.12 -2.93 -2.29
C TRP A 73 14.63 -2.62 -2.20
N VAL A 74 15.29 -3.08 -1.13
CA VAL A 74 16.74 -2.87 -0.92
C VAL A 74 17.59 -3.59 -1.98
N ILE A 75 17.06 -4.64 -2.62
CA ILE A 75 17.75 -5.39 -3.68
C ILE A 75 17.55 -4.70 -5.05
N GLU A 76 16.44 -3.98 -5.23
CA GLU A 76 16.06 -3.34 -6.49
C GLU A 76 16.60 -1.91 -6.66
N ASP A 77 16.88 -1.19 -5.56
CA ASP A 77 17.65 0.08 -5.55
C ASP A 77 19.16 -0.15 -5.80
#